data_AF-A0A841BLW4-F1
#
_entry.id   AF-A0A841BLW4-F1
#
_cell.length_a   1.000
_cell.length_b   1.000
_cell.length_c   1.000
_cell.angle_alpha   90.00
_cell.angle_beta   90.00
_cell.angle_gamma   90.00
#
_symmetry.space_group_name_H-M   'P 1'
#
loop_
_entity.id
_entity.type
_entity.pdbx_description
1 polymer ?
#
loop_
_entity_poly.entity_id
_entity_poly.type
_entity_poly.pdbx_seq_one_letter_code
_entity_poly.pdbx_strand_id
1 'polypeptide(L)'
;MTTGTGGDPLNVRADAATDRKIIRTVANNTTVSLVCRIYGEYVSGPARNTALWDRLSTGGMVSGAYLKWPGERPVLPWCGEPPVNAVTSSVNAPGGELNVRSGPGTKYAILERIPNGRAVHMACRAWGETIDGNSVWGSLGPGRFVTAAYVKWSSTEPRYPWCNQAAPTVPAASQAAFFARVAAPARQSAVDTRVPASVTIAQAILESGWGKSWLTRLDHSYFGMKCFGGTGGIAIGCSSYATHECNRDGTCFPTRDYFRAYGSLGSSFLDHGKQLATLPRYATAMRYTADPDRFAREIHKAGYATSPTYADNLIKLMKQFNLYQYDKRP
;
A
#
# COMPACT_ATOMS: atom_id res chain seq x y z
N MET A 1 4.60 -26.34 -10.40
CA MET A 1 3.47 -26.23 -9.43
C MET A 1 2.17 -26.37 -10.21
N THR A 2 1.09 -26.79 -9.55
CA THR A 2 -0.20 -27.01 -10.22
C THR A 2 -1.26 -26.01 -9.76
N THR A 3 -2.17 -25.66 -10.66
CA THR A 3 -3.37 -24.88 -10.33
C THR A 3 -4.36 -25.73 -9.53
N GLY A 4 -5.13 -25.11 -8.65
CA GLY A 4 -6.16 -25.78 -7.85
C GLY A 4 -7.29 -24.84 -7.48
N THR A 5 -8.47 -25.06 -8.04
CA THR A 5 -9.68 -24.20 -7.88
C THR A 5 -10.89 -24.94 -7.33
N GLY A 6 -10.79 -26.25 -7.10
CA GLY A 6 -11.93 -27.08 -6.74
C GLY A 6 -12.77 -27.57 -7.93
N GLY A 7 -12.35 -27.30 -9.17
CA GLY A 7 -13.01 -27.81 -10.39
C GLY A 7 -12.90 -26.86 -11.59
N ASP A 8 -13.03 -25.56 -11.33
CA ASP A 8 -13.15 -24.53 -12.39
C ASP A 8 -11.80 -24.08 -12.98
N PRO A 9 -11.76 -23.48 -14.19
CA PRO A 9 -10.55 -22.84 -14.68
C PRO A 9 -10.09 -21.67 -13.79
N LEU A 10 -8.78 -21.57 -13.56
CA LEU A 10 -8.16 -20.46 -12.83
C LEU A 10 -8.06 -19.22 -13.73
N ASN A 11 -8.59 -18.09 -13.27
CA ASN A 11 -8.45 -16.81 -13.95
C ASN A 11 -7.01 -16.29 -13.90
N VAL A 12 -6.43 -16.01 -15.06
CA VAL A 12 -5.20 -15.23 -15.19
C VAL A 12 -5.56 -13.78 -15.45
N ARG A 13 -5.01 -12.89 -14.64
CA ARG A 13 -5.38 -11.47 -14.64
C ARG A 13 -4.24 -10.61 -15.18
N ALA A 14 -4.60 -9.44 -15.69
CA ALA A 14 -3.63 -8.45 -16.15
C ALA A 14 -2.72 -7.97 -15.01
N ASP A 15 -3.18 -8.04 -13.76
CA ASP A 15 -2.44 -7.59 -12.59
C ASP A 15 -2.94 -8.28 -11.30
N ALA A 16 -2.27 -8.04 -10.17
CA ALA A 16 -2.45 -8.71 -8.87
C ALA A 16 -3.68 -8.26 -8.07
N ALA A 17 -4.84 -8.19 -8.71
CA ALA A 17 -6.12 -7.89 -8.07
C ALA A 17 -7.30 -8.50 -8.84
N THR A 18 -8.41 -8.78 -8.16
CA THR A 18 -9.58 -9.48 -8.71
C THR A 18 -10.46 -8.62 -9.60
N ASP A 19 -10.35 -7.28 -9.54
CA ASP A 19 -11.01 -6.36 -10.49
C ASP A 19 -10.23 -6.16 -11.80
N ARG A 20 -9.05 -6.77 -11.91
CA ARG A 20 -8.21 -6.66 -13.11
C ARG A 20 -8.72 -7.58 -14.19
N LYS A 21 -8.64 -7.09 -15.43
CA LYS A 21 -9.08 -7.79 -16.65
C LYS A 21 -8.56 -9.24 -16.62
N ILE A 22 -9.48 -10.18 -16.78
CA ILE A 22 -9.14 -11.57 -17.06
C ILE A 22 -8.58 -11.60 -18.48
N ILE A 23 -7.32 -11.99 -18.62
CA ILE A 23 -6.66 -12.06 -19.93
C ILE A 23 -6.78 -13.45 -20.56
N ARG A 24 -6.91 -14.49 -19.73
CA ARG A 24 -7.21 -15.88 -20.11
C ARG A 24 -7.53 -16.71 -18.86
N THR A 25 -7.84 -17.99 -19.06
CA THR A 25 -7.94 -18.98 -17.99
C THR A 25 -6.88 -20.07 -18.14
N VAL A 26 -6.63 -20.80 -17.05
CA VAL A 26 -5.79 -22.01 -17.03
C VAL A 26 -6.64 -23.14 -16.45
N ALA A 27 -6.66 -24.30 -17.09
CA ALA A 27 -7.43 -25.44 -16.59
C ALA A 27 -7.00 -25.84 -15.17
N ASN A 28 -7.92 -26.44 -14.42
CA ASN A 28 -7.63 -26.95 -13.07
C ASN A 28 -6.57 -28.08 -13.14
N ASN A 29 -5.75 -28.22 -12.09
CA ASN A 29 -4.63 -29.18 -12.01
C ASN A 29 -3.60 -29.08 -13.14
N THR A 30 -3.52 -27.95 -13.84
CA THR A 30 -2.50 -27.72 -14.88
C THR A 30 -1.18 -27.30 -14.25
N THR A 31 -0.08 -27.88 -14.74
CA THR A 31 1.27 -27.44 -14.38
C THR A 31 1.56 -26.09 -15.02
N VAL A 32 1.98 -25.14 -14.20
CA VAL A 32 2.38 -23.79 -14.64
C VAL A 32 3.83 -23.52 -14.25
N SER A 33 4.44 -22.53 -14.91
CA SER A 33 5.77 -22.01 -14.60
C SER A 33 5.66 -20.54 -14.18
N LEU A 34 6.37 -20.16 -13.12
CA LEU A 34 6.33 -18.83 -12.53
C LEU A 34 7.66 -18.09 -12.76
N VAL A 35 7.58 -16.77 -12.85
CA VAL A 35 8.74 -15.89 -13.11
C VAL A 35 9.10 -15.09 -11.87
N CYS A 36 8.11 -14.43 -11.26
CA CYS A 36 8.30 -13.53 -10.14
C CYS A 36 7.02 -13.46 -9.30
N ARG A 37 7.14 -12.93 -8.08
CA ARG A 37 6.02 -12.69 -7.17
C ARG A 37 5.77 -11.20 -6.96
N ILE A 38 4.54 -10.85 -6.64
CA ILE A 38 4.12 -9.48 -6.27
C ILE A 38 3.13 -9.54 -5.12
N TYR A 39 3.09 -8.48 -4.31
CA TYR A 39 2.11 -8.32 -3.25
C TYR A 39 0.88 -7.59 -3.82
N GLY A 40 -0.31 -8.16 -3.62
CA GLY A 40 -1.54 -7.65 -4.20
C GLY A 40 -2.74 -7.90 -3.29
N GLU A 41 -3.93 -8.01 -3.88
CA GLU A 41 -5.15 -8.28 -3.12
C GLU A 41 -5.03 -9.61 -2.35
N TYR A 42 -5.46 -9.59 -1.09
CA TYR A 42 -5.57 -10.75 -0.24
C TYR A 42 -6.74 -11.60 -0.70
N VAL A 43 -6.43 -12.82 -1.14
CA VAL A 43 -7.40 -13.77 -1.66
C VAL A 43 -7.42 -14.99 -0.76
N SER A 44 -8.62 -15.41 -0.41
CA SER A 44 -8.85 -16.72 0.22
C SER A 44 -9.13 -17.73 -0.87
N GLY A 45 -8.45 -18.87 -0.82
CA GLY A 45 -8.55 -19.91 -1.85
C GLY A 45 -8.21 -21.29 -1.28
N PRO A 46 -8.47 -22.34 -2.06
CA PRO A 46 -8.40 -23.72 -1.58
C PRO A 46 -6.98 -24.18 -1.22
N ALA A 47 -5.93 -23.51 -1.71
CA ALA A 47 -4.56 -23.87 -1.33
C ALA A 47 -4.08 -23.12 -0.09
N ARG A 48 -4.50 -21.87 0.10
CA ARG A 48 -4.12 -20.97 1.21
C ARG A 48 -4.85 -19.64 1.09
N ASN A 49 -4.82 -18.85 2.17
CA ASN A 49 -5.16 -17.44 2.12
C ASN A 49 -3.88 -16.61 2.00
N THR A 50 -3.77 -15.74 1.00
CA THR A 50 -2.53 -15.01 0.73
C THR A 50 -2.74 -13.75 -0.09
N ALA A 51 -1.88 -12.75 0.12
CA ALA A 51 -1.73 -11.57 -0.74
C ALA A 51 -0.60 -11.74 -1.77
N LEU A 52 0.05 -12.90 -1.83
CA LEU A 52 1.05 -13.17 -2.85
C LEU A 52 0.37 -13.59 -4.16
N TRP A 53 0.70 -12.86 -5.20
CA TRP A 53 0.38 -13.16 -6.58
C TRP A 53 1.66 -13.52 -7.33
N ASP A 54 1.53 -14.35 -8.34
CA ASP A 54 2.66 -14.87 -9.09
C ASP A 54 2.45 -14.63 -10.59
N ARG A 55 3.51 -14.17 -11.25
CA ARG A 55 3.52 -13.97 -12.69
C ARG A 55 3.83 -15.27 -13.41
N LEU A 56 2.98 -15.66 -14.33
CA LEU A 56 3.22 -16.82 -15.19
C LEU A 56 4.31 -16.52 -16.23
N SER A 57 5.07 -17.53 -16.66
CA SER A 57 6.04 -17.41 -17.76
C SER A 57 5.38 -16.98 -19.07
N THR A 58 4.14 -17.42 -19.29
CA THR A 58 3.29 -17.04 -20.42
C THR A 58 2.59 -15.68 -20.22
N GLY A 59 2.98 -14.90 -19.21
CA GLY A 59 2.41 -13.58 -18.91
C GLY A 59 1.14 -13.59 -18.06
N GLY A 60 0.87 -12.47 -17.40
CA GLY A 60 -0.25 -12.29 -16.47
C GLY A 60 -0.01 -12.87 -15.08
N MET A 61 -0.95 -12.55 -14.18
CA MET A 61 -0.89 -12.83 -12.76
C MET A 61 -1.93 -13.86 -12.34
N VAL A 62 -1.56 -14.75 -11.43
CA VAL A 62 -2.46 -15.65 -10.72
C VAL A 62 -2.27 -15.50 -9.22
N SER A 63 -3.34 -15.65 -8.44
CA SER A 63 -3.22 -15.60 -6.99
C SER A 63 -2.60 -16.90 -6.46
N GLY A 64 -1.62 -16.78 -5.56
CA GLY A 64 -1.02 -17.91 -4.87
C GLY A 64 -2.01 -18.71 -4.01
N ALA A 65 -3.21 -18.17 -3.76
CA ALA A 65 -4.32 -18.83 -3.07
C ALA A 65 -4.82 -20.09 -3.82
N TYR A 66 -4.52 -20.18 -5.12
CA TYR A 66 -4.91 -21.28 -6.01
C TYR A 66 -3.72 -22.08 -6.54
N LEU A 67 -2.52 -21.87 -6.00
CA LEU A 67 -1.32 -22.60 -6.41
C LEU A 67 -0.94 -23.66 -5.37
N LYS A 68 -0.86 -24.91 -5.84
CA LYS A 68 -0.40 -26.07 -5.07
C LYS A 68 1.07 -26.32 -5.35
N TRP A 69 1.86 -26.30 -4.28
CA TRP A 69 3.29 -26.57 -4.32
C TRP A 69 3.54 -28.03 -3.92
N PRO A 70 4.44 -28.76 -4.60
CA PRO A 70 4.79 -30.13 -4.23
C PRO A 70 5.59 -30.21 -2.91
N GLY A 71 6.08 -29.08 -2.40
CA GLY A 71 6.80 -28.93 -1.14
C GLY A 71 6.77 -27.48 -0.68
N GLU A 72 7.84 -27.02 -0.02
CA GLU A 72 7.97 -25.61 0.35
C GLU A 72 7.92 -24.69 -0.87
N ARG A 73 7.34 -23.50 -0.69
CA ARG A 73 7.29 -22.49 -1.75
C ARG A 73 8.72 -21.99 -2.02
N PRO A 74 9.24 -22.08 -3.25
CA PRO A 74 10.53 -21.51 -3.59
C PRO A 74 10.52 -19.99 -3.44
N VAL A 75 11.68 -19.44 -3.10
CA VAL A 75 11.87 -18.00 -3.04
C VAL A 75 11.93 -17.45 -4.47
N LEU A 76 10.81 -16.90 -4.93
CA LEU A 76 10.75 -16.20 -6.21
C LEU A 76 11.23 -14.74 -6.06
N PRO A 77 11.93 -14.19 -7.07
CA PRO A 77 12.25 -12.77 -7.11
C PRO A 77 10.96 -11.92 -7.16
N TRP A 78 11.06 -10.67 -6.71
CA TRP A 78 9.95 -9.74 -6.84
C TRP A 78 9.78 -9.30 -8.29
N CYS A 79 8.54 -9.04 -8.69
CA CYS A 79 8.24 -8.44 -9.97
C CYS A 79 8.55 -6.94 -9.95
N GLY A 80 9.24 -6.45 -10.98
CA GLY A 80 9.49 -5.03 -11.21
C GLY A 80 8.24 -4.28 -11.70
N GLU A 81 8.35 -2.95 -11.76
CA GLU A 81 7.37 -2.11 -12.44
C GLU A 81 7.37 -2.40 -13.97
N PRO A 82 6.28 -2.10 -14.70
CA PRO A 82 6.16 -2.43 -16.12
C PRO A 82 7.40 -2.05 -16.98
N PRO A 83 7.90 -2.98 -17.82
CA PRO A 83 7.40 -4.33 -18.05
C PRO A 83 7.66 -5.26 -16.85
N VAL A 84 6.61 -5.95 -16.42
CA VAL A 84 6.63 -6.75 -15.19
C VAL A 84 7.50 -7.99 -15.38
N ASN A 85 8.73 -7.93 -14.89
CA ASN A 85 9.75 -8.98 -14.99
C ASN A 85 10.38 -9.28 -13.63
N ALA A 86 11.10 -10.40 -13.51
CA ALA A 86 11.86 -10.72 -12.30
C ALA A 86 12.97 -9.69 -12.06
N VAL A 87 13.05 -9.17 -10.83
CA VAL A 87 14.13 -8.29 -10.38
C VAL A 87 14.87 -8.96 -9.23
N THR A 88 16.18 -9.08 -9.37
CA THR A 88 17.07 -9.66 -8.35
C THR A 88 17.86 -8.56 -7.66
N SER A 89 18.43 -8.87 -6.49
CA SER A 89 19.31 -7.96 -5.77
C SER A 89 20.58 -8.63 -5.29
N SER A 90 21.63 -7.82 -5.17
CA SER A 90 22.92 -8.21 -4.61
C SER A 90 23.50 -7.11 -3.74
N VAL A 91 24.46 -7.47 -2.90
CA VAL A 91 25.23 -6.51 -2.10
C VAL A 91 26.10 -5.65 -3.01
N ASN A 92 26.09 -4.34 -2.76
CA ASN A 92 26.95 -3.34 -3.37
C ASN A 92 27.51 -2.42 -2.26
N ALA A 93 28.40 -2.96 -1.44
CA ALA A 93 28.96 -2.29 -0.26
C ALA A 93 30.41 -1.84 -0.53
N PRO A 94 30.75 -0.55 -0.33
CA PRO A 94 32.10 -0.04 -0.58
C PRO A 94 33.20 -0.74 0.24
N GLY A 95 32.87 -1.20 1.45
CA GLY A 95 33.81 -1.89 2.35
C GLY A 95 34.01 -3.38 2.06
N GLY A 96 33.50 -3.90 0.95
CA GLY A 96 33.64 -5.31 0.56
C GLY A 96 32.66 -6.28 1.24
N GLU A 97 32.01 -5.89 2.33
CA GLU A 97 30.96 -6.66 3.00
C GLU A 97 29.82 -5.77 3.51
N LEU A 98 28.62 -6.34 3.64
CA LEU A 98 27.44 -5.70 4.21
C LEU A 98 27.03 -6.39 5.51
N ASN A 99 26.90 -5.60 6.58
CA ASN A 99 26.43 -6.10 7.87
C ASN A 99 24.93 -6.42 7.81
N VAL A 100 24.56 -7.64 8.20
CA VAL A 100 23.19 -8.00 8.56
C VAL A 100 23.02 -7.70 10.04
N ARG A 101 21.95 -7.00 10.38
CA ARG A 101 21.68 -6.50 11.72
C ARG A 101 20.38 -7.03 12.29
N SER A 102 20.28 -7.04 13.62
CA SER A 102 19.08 -7.47 14.34
C SER A 102 17.89 -6.49 14.25
N GLY A 103 18.09 -5.34 13.60
CA GLY A 103 17.08 -4.32 13.38
C GLY A 103 17.52 -3.25 12.37
N PRO A 104 16.62 -2.32 12.00
CA PRO A 104 16.84 -1.36 10.92
C PRO A 104 17.63 -0.13 11.39
N GLY A 105 18.90 -0.34 11.75
CA GLY A 105 19.82 0.72 12.21
C GLY A 105 21.19 0.21 12.64
N THR A 106 22.19 1.08 12.68
CA THR A 106 23.57 0.78 13.05
C THR A 106 23.75 0.47 14.53
N LYS A 107 22.83 0.94 15.38
CA LYS A 107 22.78 0.60 16.81
C LYS A 107 22.42 -0.86 17.11
N TYR A 108 21.82 -1.56 16.15
CA TYR A 108 21.43 -2.96 16.31
C TYR A 108 22.64 -3.89 16.09
N ALA A 109 22.65 -5.02 16.82
CA ALA A 109 23.74 -5.99 16.78
C ALA A 109 23.99 -6.52 15.36
N ILE A 110 25.26 -6.70 15.01
CA ILE A 110 25.66 -7.37 13.77
C ILE A 110 25.49 -8.87 14.00
N LEU A 111 24.70 -9.52 13.14
CA LEU A 111 24.43 -10.95 13.19
C LEU A 111 25.38 -11.73 12.28
N GLU A 112 25.71 -11.17 11.12
CA GLU A 112 26.60 -11.76 10.11
C GLU A 112 27.03 -10.67 9.10
N ARG A 113 27.93 -11.05 8.19
CA ARG A 113 28.38 -10.20 7.08
C ARG A 113 28.19 -10.92 5.75
N ILE A 114 27.70 -10.18 4.76
CA ILE A 114 27.48 -10.69 3.41
C ILE A 114 28.51 -10.07 2.47
N PRO A 115 29.33 -10.87 1.76
CA PRO A 115 30.32 -10.36 0.81
C PRO A 115 29.70 -9.54 -0.33
N ASN A 116 30.45 -8.55 -0.82
CA ASN A 116 30.06 -7.74 -1.97
C ASN A 116 29.77 -8.61 -3.20
N GLY A 117 28.74 -8.24 -3.97
CA GLY A 117 28.28 -9.00 -5.13
C GLY A 117 27.42 -10.22 -4.81
N ARG A 118 27.34 -10.68 -3.55
CA ARG A 118 26.47 -11.80 -3.18
C ARG A 118 25.00 -11.44 -3.32
N ALA A 119 24.21 -12.36 -3.88
CA ALA A 119 22.76 -12.20 -4.00
C ALA A 119 22.08 -12.14 -2.63
N VAL A 120 21.07 -11.28 -2.52
CA VAL A 120 20.23 -11.13 -1.33
C VAL A 120 18.76 -11.19 -1.73
N HIS A 121 17.93 -11.76 -0.86
CA HIS A 121 16.49 -11.90 -1.11
C HIS A 121 15.72 -11.10 -0.06
N MET A 122 15.14 -9.97 -0.49
CA MET A 122 14.32 -9.14 0.39
C MET A 122 12.94 -9.77 0.59
N ALA A 123 12.54 -9.93 1.85
CA ALA A 123 11.21 -10.38 2.24
C ALA A 123 10.24 -9.20 2.35
N CYS A 124 10.66 -8.14 3.02
CA CYS A 124 9.89 -6.91 3.23
C CYS A 124 10.84 -5.72 3.45
N ARG A 125 10.33 -4.50 3.35
CA ARG A 125 11.06 -3.26 3.66
C ARG A 125 10.64 -2.69 5.01
N ALA A 126 11.59 -2.13 5.73
CA ALA A 126 11.38 -1.44 7.00
C ALA A 126 11.93 -0.02 6.92
N TRP A 127 11.27 0.92 7.60
CA TRP A 127 11.81 2.26 7.78
C TRP A 127 12.77 2.26 8.97
N GLY A 128 13.93 2.89 8.82
CA GLY A 128 14.99 2.85 9.83
C GLY A 128 15.94 4.04 9.77
N GLU A 129 17.10 3.86 10.39
CA GLU A 129 18.18 4.84 10.35
C GLU A 129 18.61 5.12 8.91
N THR A 130 18.82 6.40 8.59
CA THR A 130 19.26 6.82 7.26
C THR A 130 20.75 6.51 7.08
N ILE A 131 21.06 5.72 6.06
CA ILE A 131 22.43 5.41 5.64
C ILE A 131 22.59 5.93 4.20
N ASP A 132 23.57 6.80 3.97
CA ASP A 132 23.86 7.40 2.67
C ASP A 132 22.61 7.96 1.95
N GLY A 133 21.77 8.67 2.71
CA GLY A 133 20.54 9.28 2.21
C GLY A 133 19.36 8.32 2.02
N ASN A 134 19.49 7.04 2.36
CA ASN A 134 18.42 6.05 2.25
C ASN A 134 17.98 5.53 3.64
N SER A 135 16.70 5.72 3.97
CA SER A 135 16.09 5.28 5.24
C SER A 135 15.42 3.89 5.16
N VAL A 136 15.51 3.21 4.02
CA VAL A 136 14.93 1.89 3.82
C VAL A 136 15.93 0.81 4.23
N TRP A 137 15.44 -0.15 5.01
CA TRP A 137 16.14 -1.37 5.38
C TRP A 137 15.39 -2.57 4.80
N GLY A 138 16.12 -3.46 4.12
CA GLY A 138 15.58 -4.71 3.61
C GLY A 138 15.65 -5.81 4.66
N SER A 139 14.54 -6.48 4.92
CA SER A 139 14.52 -7.69 5.74
C SER A 139 14.90 -8.91 4.89
N LEU A 140 15.87 -9.70 5.36
CA LEU A 140 16.25 -11.00 4.78
C LEU A 140 15.47 -12.17 5.39
N GLY A 141 14.55 -11.87 6.33
CA GLY A 141 13.85 -12.84 7.16
C GLY A 141 13.68 -12.33 8.60
N PRO A 142 13.05 -13.11 9.49
CA PRO A 142 12.79 -12.71 10.87
C PRO A 142 14.05 -12.20 11.57
N GLY A 143 14.01 -10.95 12.04
CA GLY A 143 15.10 -10.33 12.80
C GLY A 143 16.39 -10.04 12.02
N ARG A 144 16.41 -10.20 10.68
CA ARG A 144 17.62 -9.97 9.86
C ARG A 144 17.38 -8.83 8.89
N PHE A 145 18.16 -7.75 9.03
CA PHE A 145 18.01 -6.53 8.23
C PHE A 145 19.34 -6.07 7.63
N VAL A 146 19.28 -5.55 6.42
CA VAL A 146 20.40 -4.86 5.75
C VAL A 146 19.94 -3.48 5.28
N THR A 147 20.84 -2.50 5.24
CA THR A 147 20.50 -1.19 4.65
C THR A 147 20.28 -1.32 3.15
N ALA A 148 19.22 -0.71 2.62
CA ALA A 148 18.97 -0.68 1.18
C ALA A 148 19.96 0.25 0.44
N ALA A 149 20.69 1.11 1.15
CA ALA A 149 21.74 1.96 0.57
C ALA A 149 22.82 1.16 -0.16
N TYR A 150 23.10 -0.06 0.30
CA TYR A 150 24.14 -0.94 -0.24
C TYR A 150 23.57 -2.17 -0.92
N VAL A 151 22.35 -2.07 -1.44
CA VAL A 151 21.68 -3.13 -2.21
C VAL A 151 21.51 -2.64 -3.63
N LYS A 152 22.09 -3.38 -4.58
CA LYS A 152 21.93 -3.13 -6.01
C LYS A 152 20.82 -4.02 -6.55
N TRP A 153 19.88 -3.43 -7.25
CA TRP A 153 18.84 -4.15 -7.99
C TRP A 153 19.27 -4.36 -9.44
N SER A 154 18.84 -5.46 -10.06
CA SER A 154 19.12 -5.77 -11.47
C SER A 154 18.41 -4.82 -12.45
N SER A 155 17.36 -4.13 -11.99
CA SER A 155 16.65 -3.05 -12.66
C SER A 155 16.08 -2.08 -11.61
N THR A 156 15.05 -1.29 -11.92
CA THR A 156 14.31 -0.48 -10.94
C THR A 156 13.89 -1.34 -9.75
N GLU A 157 14.12 -0.83 -8.52
CA GLU A 157 13.70 -1.49 -7.28
C GLU A 157 12.23 -1.94 -7.40
N PRO A 158 11.95 -3.24 -7.21
CA PRO A 158 10.59 -3.76 -7.31
C PRO A 158 9.77 -3.27 -6.11
N ARG A 159 8.44 -3.31 -6.25
CA ARG A 159 7.56 -3.04 -5.10
C ARG A 159 7.33 -4.33 -4.32
N TYR A 160 7.78 -4.34 -3.06
CA TYR A 160 7.58 -5.41 -2.10
C TYR A 160 7.04 -4.81 -0.78
N PRO A 161 6.36 -5.61 0.06
CA PRO A 161 5.56 -5.07 1.17
C PRO A 161 6.43 -4.47 2.27
N TRP A 162 5.84 -3.58 3.07
CA TRP A 162 6.48 -3.18 4.31
C TRP A 162 6.42 -4.32 5.34
N CYS A 163 7.43 -4.40 6.20
CA CYS A 163 7.43 -5.35 7.30
C CYS A 163 6.30 -5.00 8.27
N ASN A 164 5.61 -6.03 8.78
CA ASN A 164 4.43 -5.90 9.63
C ASN A 164 3.23 -5.18 8.99
N GLN A 165 3.21 -5.09 7.66
CA GLN A 165 2.05 -4.58 6.93
C GLN A 165 0.98 -5.66 6.80
N ALA A 166 -0.26 -5.31 7.16
CA ALA A 166 -1.42 -6.15 6.89
C ALA A 166 -1.53 -6.45 5.39
N ALA A 167 -2.17 -7.57 5.06
CA ALA A 167 -2.43 -7.90 3.67
C ALA A 167 -3.47 -6.93 3.06
N PRO A 168 -3.26 -6.42 1.83
CA PRO A 168 -4.21 -5.53 1.21
C PRO A 168 -5.50 -6.27 0.94
N THR A 169 -6.63 -5.78 1.41
CA THR A 169 -7.92 -6.42 1.09
C THR A 169 -8.56 -5.81 -0.16
N VAL A 170 -8.03 -4.69 -0.68
CA VAL A 170 -8.57 -3.97 -1.84
C VAL A 170 -8.18 -4.58 -3.18
N PRO A 171 -9.08 -4.52 -4.20
CA PRO A 171 -10.26 -3.67 -4.32
C PRO A 171 -11.48 -4.24 -3.60
N ALA A 172 -12.44 -3.37 -3.27
CA ALA A 172 -13.75 -3.86 -2.89
C ALA A 172 -14.51 -4.30 -4.15
N ALA A 173 -15.19 -5.46 -4.08
CA ALA A 173 -15.97 -6.00 -5.19
C ALA A 173 -17.19 -5.13 -5.56
N SER A 174 -17.61 -4.24 -4.67
CA SER A 174 -18.72 -3.30 -4.86
C SER A 174 -18.58 -2.10 -3.92
N GLN A 175 -19.40 -1.06 -4.11
CA GLN A 175 -19.49 0.07 -3.19
C GLN A 175 -19.89 -0.39 -1.77
N ALA A 176 -20.82 -1.33 -1.66
CA ALA A 176 -21.22 -1.92 -0.37
C ALA A 176 -20.04 -2.62 0.33
N ALA A 177 -19.23 -3.39 -0.42
CA ALA A 177 -18.03 -4.03 0.13
C ALA A 177 -16.97 -3.00 0.55
N PHE A 178 -16.88 -1.85 -0.11
CA PHE A 178 -16.00 -0.76 0.32
C PHE A 178 -16.46 -0.20 1.66
N PHE A 179 -17.75 0.13 1.79
CA PHE A 179 -18.32 0.66 3.03
C PHE A 179 -18.16 -0.31 4.20
N ALA A 180 -18.40 -1.60 4.00
CA ALA A 180 -18.21 -2.62 5.02
C ALA A 180 -16.79 -2.63 5.60
N ARG A 181 -15.78 -2.29 4.79
CA ARG A 181 -14.36 -2.25 5.19
C ARG A 181 -13.96 -0.96 5.89
N VAL A 182 -14.46 0.19 5.43
CA VAL A 182 -14.04 1.50 5.94
C VAL A 182 -14.88 2.00 7.10
N ALA A 183 -16.10 1.48 7.30
CA ALA A 183 -17.03 2.00 8.30
C ALA A 183 -16.50 1.91 9.74
N ALA A 184 -15.99 0.75 10.17
CA ALA A 184 -15.45 0.60 11.52
C ALA A 184 -14.18 1.46 11.74
N PRO A 185 -13.18 1.44 10.86
CA PRO A 185 -12.02 2.34 10.91
C PRO A 185 -12.38 3.84 10.92
N ALA A 186 -13.36 4.26 10.12
CA ALA A 186 -13.81 5.65 10.08
C ALA A 186 -14.48 6.08 11.39
N ARG A 187 -15.35 5.23 11.95
CA ARG A 187 -15.97 5.48 13.26
C ARG A 187 -14.94 5.52 14.37
N GLN A 188 -13.96 4.62 14.36
CA GLN A 188 -12.89 4.65 15.36
C GLN A 188 -12.06 5.93 15.26
N SER A 189 -11.67 6.33 14.04
CA SER A 189 -10.98 7.61 13.83
C SER A 189 -11.81 8.80 14.30
N ALA A 190 -13.13 8.79 14.08
CA ALA A 190 -14.04 9.83 14.57
C ALA A 190 -14.11 9.89 16.10
N VAL A 191 -14.07 8.73 16.79
CA VAL A 191 -13.97 8.68 18.26
C VAL A 191 -12.65 9.31 18.73
N ASP A 192 -11.55 8.95 18.10
CA ASP A 192 -10.21 9.36 18.53
C ASP A 192 -9.89 10.83 18.21
N THR A 193 -10.50 11.39 17.15
CA THR A 193 -10.09 12.68 16.57
C THR A 193 -11.22 13.71 16.49
N ARG A 194 -12.47 13.29 16.69
CA ARG A 194 -13.70 14.07 16.48
C ARG A 194 -13.99 14.50 15.04
N VAL A 195 -13.16 14.11 14.07
CA VAL A 195 -13.45 14.34 12.64
C VAL A 195 -14.68 13.50 12.24
N PRO A 196 -15.69 14.06 11.56
CA PRO A 196 -16.87 13.30 11.14
C PRO A 196 -16.50 12.04 10.32
N ALA A 197 -17.12 10.92 10.65
CA ALA A 197 -16.89 9.66 9.94
C ALA A 197 -17.42 9.75 8.51
N SER A 198 -18.53 10.45 8.28
CA SER A 198 -19.10 10.70 6.96
C SER A 198 -18.13 11.44 6.04
N VAL A 199 -17.50 12.52 6.53
CA VAL A 199 -16.45 13.27 5.80
C VAL A 199 -15.27 12.38 5.52
N THR A 200 -14.78 11.64 6.52
CA THR A 200 -13.63 10.74 6.36
C THR A 200 -13.89 9.66 5.31
N ILE A 201 -15.09 9.05 5.28
CA ILE A 201 -15.46 8.06 4.26
C ILE A 201 -15.59 8.72 2.88
N ALA A 202 -16.20 9.90 2.78
CA ALA A 202 -16.33 10.62 1.51
C ALA A 202 -14.95 10.98 0.92
N GLN A 203 -14.02 11.43 1.76
CA GLN A 203 -12.63 11.67 1.36
C GLN A 203 -11.97 10.36 0.93
N ALA A 204 -12.09 9.29 1.72
CA ALA A 204 -11.54 7.99 1.33
C ALA A 204 -12.06 7.52 -0.03
N ILE A 205 -13.33 7.75 -0.38
CA ILE A 205 -13.88 7.44 -1.71
C ILE A 205 -13.12 8.20 -2.82
N LEU A 206 -13.00 9.53 -2.69
CA LEU A 206 -12.37 10.38 -3.70
C LEU A 206 -10.87 10.12 -3.79
N GLU A 207 -10.16 10.22 -2.67
CA GLU A 207 -8.69 10.20 -2.61
C GLU A 207 -8.12 8.83 -3.01
N SER A 208 -8.83 7.74 -2.73
CA SER A 208 -8.40 6.39 -3.10
C SER A 208 -9.02 5.86 -4.40
N GLY A 209 -9.95 6.60 -5.00
CA GLY A 209 -10.76 6.12 -6.12
C GLY A 209 -11.50 4.82 -5.77
N TRP A 210 -12.26 4.81 -4.68
CA TRP A 210 -12.93 3.61 -4.13
C TRP A 210 -11.96 2.48 -3.72
N GLY A 211 -10.79 2.84 -3.21
CA GLY A 211 -9.74 1.91 -2.79
C GLY A 211 -8.96 1.28 -3.94
N LYS A 212 -9.14 1.79 -5.17
CA LYS A 212 -8.52 1.27 -6.37
C LYS A 212 -7.17 1.94 -6.69
N SER A 213 -6.75 2.95 -5.95
CA SER A 213 -5.43 3.54 -6.18
C SER A 213 -4.32 2.53 -5.81
N TRP A 214 -3.17 2.62 -6.48
CA TRP A 214 -2.01 1.80 -6.13
C TRP A 214 -1.48 2.09 -4.72
N LEU A 215 -1.51 3.36 -4.32
CA LEU A 215 -1.18 3.81 -2.95
C LEU A 215 -2.01 3.07 -1.91
N THR A 216 -3.31 2.91 -2.16
CA THR A 216 -4.21 2.20 -1.26
C THR A 216 -3.97 0.69 -1.30
N ARG A 217 -3.78 0.12 -2.50
CA ARG A 217 -3.57 -1.32 -2.68
C ARG A 217 -2.25 -1.84 -2.13
N LEU A 218 -1.18 -1.05 -2.17
CA LEU A 218 0.13 -1.54 -1.74
C LEU A 218 0.52 -0.99 -0.38
N ASP A 219 0.15 0.26 -0.09
CA ASP A 219 0.64 0.99 1.08
C ASP A 219 -0.47 1.34 2.07
N HIS A 220 -1.70 0.83 1.88
CA HIS A 220 -2.87 1.14 2.70
C HIS A 220 -3.13 2.64 2.84
N SER A 221 -2.63 3.45 1.91
CA SER A 221 -2.73 4.92 1.95
C SER A 221 -4.00 5.35 1.25
N TYR A 222 -5.06 5.62 2.02
CA TYR A 222 -6.39 5.97 1.50
C TYR A 222 -6.56 7.45 1.17
N PHE A 223 -5.71 8.31 1.73
CA PHE A 223 -5.86 9.77 1.68
C PHE A 223 -4.69 10.48 0.97
N GLY A 224 -3.77 9.73 0.35
CA GLY A 224 -2.64 10.31 -0.37
C GLY A 224 -1.73 11.19 0.49
N MET A 225 -1.60 10.90 1.79
CA MET A 225 -0.80 11.74 2.70
C MET A 225 0.68 11.68 2.35
N LYS A 226 1.28 12.83 2.04
CA LYS A 226 2.72 12.94 1.77
C LYS A 226 3.59 12.71 3.02
N CYS A 227 4.81 12.25 2.79
CA CYS A 227 5.87 12.26 3.79
C CYS A 227 6.61 13.59 3.75
N PHE A 228 6.82 14.22 4.91
CA PHE A 228 7.57 15.47 5.04
C PHE A 228 8.85 15.20 5.85
N GLY A 229 9.90 14.69 5.18
CA GLY A 229 11.17 14.34 5.83
C GLY A 229 11.12 13.12 6.78
N GLY A 230 9.97 12.49 6.94
CA GLY A 230 9.80 11.28 7.76
C GLY A 230 8.37 10.72 7.69
N THR A 231 8.15 9.61 8.38
CA THR A 231 6.89 8.85 8.42
C THR A 231 5.85 9.46 9.36
N GLY A 232 6.25 10.32 10.29
CA GLY A 232 5.42 10.70 11.43
C GLY A 232 5.30 9.55 12.44
N GLY A 233 4.28 9.60 13.30
CA GLY A 233 4.13 8.64 14.41
C GLY A 233 3.30 7.39 14.10
N ILE A 234 2.64 7.30 12.93
CA ILE A 234 1.69 6.22 12.60
C ILE A 234 2.09 5.46 11.33
N ALA A 235 2.59 6.15 10.30
CA ALA A 235 3.04 5.48 9.09
C ALA A 235 4.27 4.60 9.39
N ILE A 236 4.35 3.46 8.73
CA ILE A 236 5.45 2.49 8.88
C ILE A 236 6.57 2.69 7.86
N GLY A 237 6.38 3.64 6.93
CA GLY A 237 7.34 3.93 5.87
C GLY A 237 6.86 5.00 4.92
N CYS A 238 7.73 5.36 3.98
CA CYS A 238 7.44 6.28 2.88
C CYS A 238 7.74 5.61 1.55
N SER A 239 6.80 5.69 0.63
CA SER A 239 6.91 5.06 -0.69
C SER A 239 6.82 6.11 -1.78
N SER A 240 7.70 5.99 -2.78
CA SER A 240 7.72 6.89 -3.92
C SER A 240 6.70 6.46 -4.98
N TYR A 241 5.85 7.37 -5.42
CA TYR A 241 4.88 7.15 -6.50
C TYR A 241 5.00 8.24 -7.54
N ALA A 242 4.80 7.89 -8.81
CA ALA A 242 4.56 8.86 -9.87
C ALA A 242 3.23 9.58 -9.59
N THR A 243 3.25 10.90 -9.74
CA THR A 243 2.12 11.79 -9.56
C THR A 243 2.21 12.92 -10.57
N HIS A 244 1.24 13.83 -10.58
CA HIS A 244 1.30 15.06 -11.34
C HIS A 244 1.22 16.25 -10.39
N GLU A 245 2.03 17.26 -10.63
CA GLU A 245 1.90 18.57 -10.00
C GLU A 245 1.38 19.56 -11.02
N CYS A 246 0.53 20.49 -10.58
CA CYS A 246 -0.06 21.49 -11.43
C CYS A 246 0.38 22.89 -10.98
N ASN A 247 0.86 23.69 -11.93
CA ASN A 247 1.14 25.10 -11.74
C ASN A 247 -0.16 25.89 -11.52
N ARG A 248 -0.04 27.13 -11.04
CA ARG A 248 -1.21 28.02 -10.80
C ARG A 248 -2.00 28.34 -12.08
N ASP A 249 -1.37 28.23 -13.24
CA ASP A 249 -2.00 28.40 -14.55
C ASP A 249 -2.78 27.15 -15.02
N GLY A 250 -2.78 26.08 -14.23
CA GLY A 250 -3.46 24.81 -14.53
C GLY A 250 -2.63 23.82 -15.34
N THR A 251 -1.40 24.16 -15.74
CA THR A 251 -0.52 23.21 -16.44
C THR A 251 0.00 22.16 -15.47
N CYS A 252 -0.20 20.87 -15.79
CA CYS A 252 0.25 19.76 -14.95
C CYS A 252 1.44 19.02 -15.58
N PHE A 253 2.43 18.65 -14.77
CA PHE A 253 3.61 17.91 -15.19
C PHE A 253 3.83 16.66 -14.32
N PRO A 254 4.35 15.56 -14.88
CA PRO A 254 4.63 14.36 -14.11
C PRO A 254 5.80 14.60 -13.16
N THR A 255 5.67 14.13 -11.93
CA THR A 255 6.72 14.16 -10.90
C THR A 255 6.63 12.89 -10.03
N ARG A 256 7.54 12.75 -9.07
CA ARG A 256 7.46 11.71 -8.04
C ARG A 256 7.39 12.34 -6.67
N ASP A 257 6.49 11.81 -5.85
CA ASP A 257 6.33 12.22 -4.46
C ASP A 257 6.47 11.02 -3.54
N TYR A 258 6.81 11.30 -2.28
CA TYR A 258 6.83 10.31 -1.21
C TYR A 258 5.52 10.38 -0.43
N PHE A 259 4.84 9.26 -0.34
CA PHE A 259 3.60 9.10 0.39
C PHE A 259 3.78 8.16 1.57
N ARG A 260 3.07 8.44 2.65
CA ARG A 260 3.01 7.60 3.84
C ARG A 260 2.45 6.24 3.47
N ALA A 261 3.11 5.20 3.95
CA ALA A 261 2.66 3.83 3.93
C ALA A 261 2.28 3.37 5.32
N TYR A 262 1.18 2.62 5.41
CA TYR A 262 0.56 2.24 6.66
C TYR A 262 0.58 0.73 6.84
N GLY A 263 0.70 0.31 8.10
CA GLY A 263 0.57 -1.11 8.47
C GLY A 263 -0.86 -1.62 8.31
N SER A 264 -1.86 -0.74 8.33
CA SER A 264 -3.25 -1.11 8.12
C SER A 264 -4.07 0.06 7.57
N LEU A 265 -5.24 -0.24 7.04
CA LEU A 265 -6.25 0.76 6.68
C LEU A 265 -6.61 1.63 7.90
N GLY A 266 -6.80 1.03 9.08
CA GLY A 266 -7.13 1.76 10.31
C GLY A 266 -6.07 2.80 10.67
N SER A 267 -4.79 2.46 10.52
CA SER A 267 -3.68 3.40 10.73
C SER A 267 -3.73 4.58 9.77
N SER A 268 -4.11 4.36 8.50
CA SER A 268 -4.28 5.46 7.54
C SER A 268 -5.42 6.40 7.93
N PHE A 269 -6.56 5.85 8.37
CA PHE A 269 -7.72 6.63 8.82
C PHE A 269 -7.44 7.43 10.10
N LEU A 270 -6.70 6.84 11.05
CA LEU A 270 -6.29 7.52 12.27
C LEU A 270 -5.30 8.67 11.98
N ASP A 271 -4.31 8.43 11.13
CA ASP A 271 -3.31 9.45 10.79
C ASP A 271 -3.94 10.65 10.04
N HIS A 272 -4.84 10.38 9.11
CA HIS A 272 -5.64 11.41 8.44
C HIS A 272 -6.48 12.20 9.44
N GLY A 273 -7.22 11.52 10.33
CA GLY A 273 -8.03 12.18 11.35
C GLY A 273 -7.18 13.07 12.28
N LYS A 274 -6.01 12.57 12.72
CA LYS A 274 -5.08 13.37 13.53
C LYS A 274 -4.58 14.60 12.78
N GLN A 275 -4.23 14.46 11.50
CA GLN A 275 -3.79 15.61 10.69
C GLN A 275 -4.85 16.73 10.65
N LEU A 276 -6.12 16.37 10.42
CA LEU A 276 -7.22 17.34 10.43
C LEU A 276 -7.47 17.93 11.83
N ALA A 277 -7.34 17.10 12.87
CA ALA A 277 -7.59 17.54 14.25
C ALA A 277 -6.48 18.43 14.81
N THR A 278 -5.22 18.26 14.38
CA THR A 278 -4.07 18.92 15.03
C THR A 278 -3.44 20.04 14.22
N LEU A 279 -3.55 20.06 12.89
CA LEU A 279 -2.92 21.12 12.11
C LEU A 279 -3.67 22.45 12.30
N PRO A 280 -2.99 23.56 12.64
CA PRO A 280 -3.64 24.84 12.94
C PRO A 280 -4.58 25.36 11.84
N ARG A 281 -4.25 25.08 10.57
CA ARG A 281 -5.07 25.47 9.42
C ARG A 281 -6.51 24.94 9.47
N TYR A 282 -6.74 23.79 10.12
CA TYR A 282 -8.05 23.14 10.20
C TYR A 282 -8.80 23.44 11.51
N ALA A 283 -8.26 24.30 12.39
CA ALA A 283 -8.86 24.60 13.68
C ALA A 283 -10.32 25.12 13.58
N THR A 284 -10.63 25.90 12.53
CA THR A 284 -12.00 26.36 12.27
C THR A 284 -12.94 25.20 11.93
N ALA A 285 -12.50 24.24 11.12
CA ALA A 285 -13.30 23.06 10.77
C ALA A 285 -13.65 22.24 12.01
N MET A 286 -12.70 22.09 12.96
CA MET A 286 -12.91 21.35 14.21
C MET A 286 -13.98 21.95 15.14
N ARG A 287 -14.44 23.18 14.89
CA ARG A 287 -15.60 23.77 15.59
C ARG A 287 -16.95 23.24 15.07
N TYR A 288 -16.95 22.58 13.91
CA TYR A 288 -18.14 22.08 13.21
C TYR A 288 -18.19 20.55 13.14
N THR A 289 -17.61 19.85 14.11
CA THR A 289 -17.59 18.37 14.13
C THR A 289 -18.97 17.72 14.23
N ALA A 290 -20.00 18.47 14.63
CA ALA A 290 -21.40 18.04 14.61
C ALA A 290 -22.16 18.42 13.32
N ASP A 291 -21.53 19.15 12.40
CA ASP A 291 -22.08 19.55 11.10
C ASP A 291 -21.11 19.14 9.98
N PRO A 292 -21.23 17.91 9.46
CA PRO A 292 -20.30 17.37 8.47
C PRO A 292 -20.25 18.16 7.15
N ASP A 293 -21.37 18.76 6.73
CA ASP A 293 -21.42 19.59 5.53
C ASP A 293 -20.59 20.87 5.74
N ARG A 294 -20.75 21.53 6.89
CA ARG A 294 -19.95 22.70 7.24
C ARG A 294 -18.48 22.34 7.46
N PHE A 295 -18.20 21.21 8.11
CA PHE A 295 -16.84 20.70 8.30
C PHE A 295 -16.13 20.52 6.94
N ALA A 296 -16.78 19.88 5.97
CA ALA A 296 -16.24 19.69 4.62
C ALA A 296 -15.91 21.01 3.92
N ARG A 297 -16.78 22.03 4.07
CA ARG A 297 -16.53 23.38 3.53
C ARG A 297 -15.35 24.07 4.20
N GLU A 298 -15.19 23.94 5.52
CA GLU A 298 -14.10 24.57 6.26
C GLU A 298 -12.75 23.91 6.00
N ILE A 299 -12.66 22.57 5.88
CA ILE A 299 -11.38 21.93 5.47
C ILE A 299 -10.99 22.31 4.04
N HIS A 300 -11.97 22.47 3.14
CA HIS A 300 -11.72 22.92 1.79
C HIS A 300 -11.21 24.37 1.77
N LYS A 301 -11.88 25.28 2.49
CA LYS A 301 -11.45 26.67 2.67
C LYS A 301 -10.05 26.79 3.27
N ALA A 302 -9.68 25.86 4.16
CA ALA A 302 -8.34 25.75 4.75
C ALA A 302 -7.26 25.17 3.79
N GLY A 303 -7.62 24.85 2.55
CA GLY A 303 -6.69 24.40 1.52
C GLY A 303 -6.38 22.90 1.58
N TYR A 304 -7.34 22.05 1.99
CA TYR A 304 -7.17 20.59 1.88
C TYR A 304 -6.98 20.15 0.42
N ALA A 305 -7.75 20.73 -0.51
CA ALA A 305 -7.65 20.48 -1.95
C ALA A 305 -7.73 21.81 -2.71
N THR A 306 -7.16 21.83 -3.92
CA THR A 306 -7.16 23.01 -4.80
C THR A 306 -8.37 23.05 -5.74
N SER A 307 -9.10 21.94 -5.90
CA SER A 307 -10.26 21.87 -6.79
C SER A 307 -11.42 22.72 -6.26
N PRO A 308 -11.98 23.65 -7.04
CA PRO A 308 -13.05 24.55 -6.57
C PRO A 308 -14.34 23.83 -6.19
N THR A 309 -14.58 22.60 -6.68
CA THR A 309 -15.78 21.81 -6.40
C THR A 309 -15.58 20.76 -5.30
N TYR A 310 -14.42 20.76 -4.61
CA TYR A 310 -14.05 19.70 -3.67
C TYR A 310 -15.10 19.47 -2.56
N ALA A 311 -15.47 20.53 -1.83
CA ALA A 311 -16.45 20.41 -0.74
C ALA A 311 -17.83 19.93 -1.23
N ASP A 312 -18.30 20.43 -2.38
CA ASP A 312 -19.59 20.03 -2.93
C ASP A 312 -19.58 18.58 -3.40
N ASN A 313 -18.45 18.10 -3.94
CA ASN A 313 -18.27 16.68 -4.27
C ASN A 313 -18.31 15.79 -3.03
N LEU A 314 -17.66 16.19 -1.93
CA LEU A 314 -17.75 15.45 -0.66
C LEU A 314 -19.18 15.40 -0.14
N ILE A 315 -19.87 16.54 -0.08
CA ILE A 315 -21.26 16.63 0.40
C ILE A 315 -22.19 15.79 -0.47
N LYS A 316 -22.00 15.82 -1.80
CA LYS A 316 -22.75 14.98 -2.73
C LYS A 316 -22.57 13.50 -2.42
N LEU A 317 -21.34 13.04 -2.19
CA LEU A 317 -21.08 11.65 -1.81
C LEU A 317 -21.72 11.29 -0.46
N MET A 318 -21.62 12.18 0.53
CA MET A 318 -22.23 11.98 1.86
C MET A 318 -23.74 11.79 1.74
N LYS A 319 -24.42 12.61 0.94
CA LYS A 319 -25.87 12.50 0.69
C LYS A 319 -26.22 11.26 -0.12
N GLN A 320 -25.55 11.05 -1.25
CA GLN A 320 -25.83 9.96 -2.18
C GLN A 320 -25.75 8.58 -1.52
N PHE A 321 -24.77 8.38 -0.63
CA PHE A 321 -24.55 7.10 0.04
C PHE A 321 -25.03 7.07 1.50
N ASN A 322 -25.77 8.10 1.92
CA ASN A 322 -26.24 8.26 3.29
C ASN A 322 -25.12 8.06 4.32
N LEU A 323 -23.95 8.68 4.11
CA LEU A 323 -22.77 8.46 4.95
C LEU A 323 -22.94 9.04 6.36
N TYR A 324 -23.87 9.98 6.56
CA TYR A 324 -24.21 10.54 7.87
C TYR A 324 -24.65 9.48 8.88
N GLN A 325 -25.13 8.32 8.42
CA GLN A 325 -25.43 7.18 9.30
C GLN A 325 -24.22 6.70 10.10
N TYR A 326 -23.00 6.95 9.62
CA TYR A 326 -21.75 6.58 10.28
C TYR A 326 -21.32 7.57 11.37
N ASP A 327 -21.91 8.77 11.43
CA ASP A 327 -21.59 9.77 12.46
C ASP A 327 -22.31 9.52 13.79
N LYS A 328 -23.37 8.69 13.76
CA LYS A 328 -24.08 8.28 14.97
C LYS A 328 -23.15 7.39 15.79
N ARG A 329 -22.92 7.77 17.04
CA ARG A 329 -22.21 6.91 17.99
C ARG A 329 -23.07 5.67 18.25
N PRO A 330 -22.47 4.46 18.26
CA PRO A 330 -23.18 3.24 18.64
C PRO A 330 -23.72 3.31 20.07
#